data_AF-A0A7X5EBR6-F1
#
_entry.id   AF-A0A7X5EBR6-F1
#
_cell.length_a   1.000
_cell.length_b   1.000
_cell.length_c   1.000
_cell.angle_alpha   90.00
_cell.angle_beta   90.00
_cell.angle_gamma   90.00
#
_symmetry.space_group_name_H-M   'P 1'
#
loop_
_entity.id
_entity.type
_entity.pdbx_description
1 polymer ?
#
loop_
_entity_poly.entity_id
_entity_poly.type
_entity_poly.pdbx_seq_one_letter_code
_entity_poly.pdbx_strand_id
1 'polypeptide(L)'
;MKKYILVAGVNGAGKSTLYQSLQSLHDIPRVNTDEILREFGDWRNMTDVMTAGKMAVKKIAKYFNEDIAFNQETTLCGKSILSNIAKAKKRGYGFRRFAIYKNGNPVRVSHNVPKWYEKFVADME
;
A
#
# COMPACT_ATOMS: atom_id res chain seq x y z
N MET A 1 -8.66 15.86 -5.68
CA MET A 1 -8.30 15.52 -4.27
C MET A 1 -7.22 14.45 -4.30
N LYS A 2 -6.06 14.67 -3.67
CA LYS A 2 -4.93 13.72 -3.62
C LYS A 2 -5.33 12.47 -2.84
N LYS A 3 -5.03 11.27 -3.35
CA LYS A 3 -5.44 9.99 -2.74
C LYS A 3 -4.24 9.06 -2.58
N TYR A 4 -4.12 8.47 -1.41
CA TYR A 4 -3.22 7.34 -1.16
C TYR A 4 -4.10 6.15 -0.77
N ILE A 5 -4.08 5.10 -1.60
CA ILE A 5 -4.95 3.93 -1.45
C ILE A 5 -4.11 2.71 -1.10
N LEU A 6 -4.47 2.02 -0.03
CA LEU A 6 -3.75 0.84 0.45
C LEU A 6 -4.55 -0.42 0.12
N VAL A 7 -4.00 -1.29 -0.73
CA VAL A 7 -4.51 -2.64 -1.00
C VAL A 7 -3.78 -3.61 -0.07
N ALA A 8 -4.38 -3.91 1.08
CA ALA A 8 -3.70 -4.56 2.20
C ALA A 8 -4.32 -5.91 2.60
N GLY A 9 -3.49 -6.91 2.85
CA GLY A 9 -3.94 -8.23 3.32
C GLY A 9 -2.89 -9.33 3.18
N VAL A 10 -3.09 -10.45 3.86
CA VAL A 10 -2.21 -11.62 3.77
C VAL A 10 -2.18 -12.21 2.36
N ASN A 11 -1.24 -13.12 2.09
CA ASN A 11 -1.23 -13.87 0.83
C ASN A 11 -2.51 -14.71 0.70
N GLY A 12 -3.04 -14.82 -0.52
CA GLY A 12 -4.34 -15.47 -0.76
C GLY A 12 -5.56 -14.67 -0.30
N ALA A 13 -5.38 -13.46 0.23
CA ALA A 13 -6.50 -12.59 0.60
C ALA A 13 -7.40 -12.30 -0.62
N GLY A 14 -6.83 -11.99 -1.78
CA GLY A 14 -7.58 -11.50 -2.95
C GLY A 14 -7.21 -10.06 -3.35
N LYS A 15 -6.06 -9.55 -2.90
CA LYS A 15 -5.55 -8.20 -3.22
C LYS A 15 -5.45 -7.94 -4.73
N SER A 16 -4.93 -8.91 -5.48
CA SER A 16 -4.79 -8.81 -6.93
C SER A 16 -6.17 -8.84 -7.62
N THR A 17 -7.10 -9.66 -7.14
CA THR A 17 -8.49 -9.69 -7.63
C THR A 17 -9.18 -8.35 -7.39
N LEU A 18 -9.01 -7.76 -6.21
CA LEU A 18 -9.52 -6.42 -5.91
C LEU A 18 -8.95 -5.39 -6.87
N TYR A 19 -7.63 -5.41 -7.07
CA TYR A 19 -6.96 -4.47 -7.96
C TYR A 19 -7.55 -4.53 -9.37
N GLN A 20 -7.62 -5.73 -9.96
CA GLN A 20 -8.17 -5.95 -11.30
C GLN A 20 -9.64 -5.55 -11.43
N SER A 21 -10.42 -5.69 -10.36
CA SER A 21 -11.87 -5.42 -10.36
C SER A 21 -12.21 -3.93 -10.22
N LEU A 22 -11.28 -3.09 -9.76
CA LEU A 22 -11.52 -1.67 -9.51
C LEU A 22 -10.75 -0.80 -10.49
N GLN A 23 -11.40 -0.42 -11.59
CA GLN A 23 -10.83 0.43 -12.64
C GLN A 23 -10.15 1.71 -12.09
N SER A 24 -10.73 2.32 -11.04
CA SER A 24 -10.16 3.51 -10.40
C SER A 24 -8.76 3.33 -9.81
N LEU A 25 -8.32 2.08 -9.57
CA LEU A 25 -6.96 1.78 -9.13
C LEU A 25 -5.97 1.74 -10.29
N HIS A 26 -6.44 1.51 -11.51
CA HIS A 26 -5.61 1.52 -12.72
C HIS A 26 -5.33 2.95 -13.21
N ASP A 27 -6.20 3.90 -12.89
CA ASP A 27 -6.06 5.31 -13.26
C ASP A 27 -4.93 6.06 -12.51
N ILE A 28 -4.35 5.42 -11.49
CA ILE A 28 -3.29 6.01 -10.66
C ILE A 28 -2.09 5.06 -10.55
N PRO A 29 -0.86 5.60 -10.43
CA PRO A 29 0.33 4.79 -10.25
C PRO A 29 0.22 3.75 -9.12
N ARG A 30 0.76 2.57 -9.36
CA ARG A 30 0.79 1.44 -8.42
C ARG A 30 2.21 1.19 -7.91
N VAL A 31 2.32 0.86 -6.63
CA VAL A 31 3.54 0.33 -6.02
C VAL A 31 3.28 -1.07 -5.48
N ASN A 32 3.92 -2.06 -6.08
CA ASN A 32 3.97 -3.43 -5.59
C ASN A 32 5.42 -3.93 -5.72
N THR A 33 6.02 -4.36 -4.60
CA THR A 33 7.41 -4.83 -4.57
C THR A 33 7.61 -6.09 -5.42
N ASP A 34 6.63 -7.00 -5.46
CA ASP A 34 6.74 -8.23 -6.24
C ASP A 34 6.71 -7.94 -7.75
N GLU A 35 5.89 -6.97 -8.18
CA GLU A 35 5.86 -6.51 -9.57
C GLU A 35 7.18 -5.85 -9.96
N ILE A 36 7.72 -4.99 -9.08
CA ILE A 36 9.03 -4.34 -9.29
C ILE A 36 10.14 -5.40 -9.40
N LEU A 37 10.16 -6.41 -8.54
CA LEU A 37 11.15 -7.47 -8.58
C LEU A 37 11.08 -8.25 -9.91
N ARG A 38 9.87 -8.57 -10.38
CA ARG A 38 9.65 -9.29 -11.65
C ARG A 38 10.14 -8.53 -12.87
N GLU A 39 10.31 -7.21 -12.78
CA GLU A 39 10.87 -6.41 -13.86
C GLU A 39 12.38 -6.64 -14.07
N PHE A 40 13.12 -7.09 -13.05
CA PHE A 40 14.59 -7.13 -13.16
C PHE A 40 15.33 -8.29 -12.45
N GLY A 41 14.69 -9.07 -11.59
CA GLY A 41 15.42 -10.01 -10.71
C GLY A 41 14.67 -11.27 -10.28
N ASP A 42 15.32 -12.05 -9.43
CA ASP A 42 14.80 -13.32 -8.89
C ASP A 42 14.46 -13.17 -7.39
N TRP A 43 13.30 -13.69 -6.98
CA TRP A 43 12.88 -13.74 -5.59
C TRP A 43 13.75 -14.63 -4.70
N ARG A 44 14.51 -15.55 -5.30
CA ARG A 44 15.50 -16.37 -4.59
C ARG A 44 16.77 -15.59 -4.29
N ASN A 45 16.99 -14.46 -4.96
CA ASN A 45 18.16 -13.62 -4.74
C ASN A 45 17.82 -12.48 -3.76
N MET A 46 18.40 -12.56 -2.56
CA MET A 46 18.19 -11.57 -1.50
C MET A 46 18.59 -10.15 -1.91
N THR A 47 19.59 -10.00 -2.78
CA THR A 47 20.02 -8.69 -3.29
C THR A 47 18.95 -8.06 -4.18
N ASP A 48 18.30 -8.87 -5.03
CA ASP A 48 17.24 -8.41 -5.91
C ASP A 48 15.99 -8.02 -5.11
N VAL A 49 15.61 -8.86 -4.14
CA VAL A 49 14.50 -8.58 -3.21
C VAL A 49 14.74 -7.26 -2.46
N MET A 50 15.94 -7.04 -1.92
CA MET A 50 16.29 -5.81 -1.22
C MET A 50 16.29 -4.60 -2.15
N THR A 51 16.74 -4.78 -3.39
CA THR A 51 16.76 -3.73 -4.42
C THR A 51 15.34 -3.32 -4.80
N ALA A 52 14.44 -4.27 -5.02
CA ALA A 52 13.02 -4.02 -5.29
C ALA A 52 12.36 -3.26 -4.13
N GLY A 53 12.67 -3.64 -2.88
CA GLY A 53 12.21 -2.93 -1.69
C GLY A 53 12.67 -1.47 -1.64
N LYS A 54 13.95 -1.20 -1.92
CA LYS A 54 14.49 0.17 -2.01
C LYS A 54 13.84 0.98 -3.13
N MET A 55 13.59 0.36 -4.29
CA MET A 55 12.88 0.99 -5.40
C MET A 55 11.44 1.35 -5.03
N ALA A 56 10.72 0.46 -4.34
CA ALA A 56 9.36 0.73 -3.85
C ALA A 56 9.35 1.95 -2.90
N VAL A 57 10.29 2.01 -1.95
CA VAL A 57 10.43 3.16 -1.03
C VAL A 57 10.69 4.46 -1.80
N LYS A 58 11.59 4.43 -2.81
CA LYS A 58 11.86 5.60 -3.65
C LYS A 58 10.64 6.05 -4.45
N LYS A 59 9.88 5.12 -5.06
CA LYS A 59 8.63 5.43 -5.77
C LYS A 59 7.61 6.10 -4.85
N ILE A 60 7.39 5.55 -3.65
CA ILE A 60 6.47 6.13 -2.66
C ILE A 60 6.92 7.53 -2.23
N ALA A 61 8.21 7.71 -1.93
CA ALA A 61 8.76 9.01 -1.55
C ALA A 61 8.58 10.05 -2.67
N LYS A 62 8.83 9.66 -3.92
CA LYS A 62 8.61 10.48 -5.11
C LYS A 62 7.14 10.91 -5.20
N TYR A 63 6.20 9.97 -5.15
CA TYR A 63 4.77 10.30 -5.26
C TYR A 63 4.30 11.23 -4.15
N PHE A 64 4.77 11.01 -2.92
CA PHE A 64 4.48 11.95 -1.85
C PHE A 64 5.03 13.35 -2.12
N ASN A 65 6.25 13.47 -2.64
CA ASN A 65 6.92 14.76 -2.88
C ASN A 65 6.32 15.52 -4.06
N GLU A 66 5.86 14.80 -5.08
CA GLU A 66 5.24 15.36 -6.28
C GLU A 66 3.71 15.47 -6.17
N ASP A 67 3.16 15.17 -5.00
CA ASP A 67 1.71 15.26 -4.74
C ASP A 67 0.83 14.38 -5.65
N ILE A 68 1.40 13.26 -6.12
CA ILE A 68 0.77 12.31 -7.03
C ILE A 68 -0.16 11.40 -6.23
N ALA A 69 -1.39 11.20 -6.72
CA ALA A 69 -2.28 10.15 -6.19
C ALA A 69 -1.76 8.77 -6.60
N PHE A 70 -1.72 7.79 -5.69
CA PHE A 70 -1.18 6.46 -5.98
C PHE A 70 -1.84 5.37 -5.12
N ASN A 71 -1.73 4.12 -5.57
CA ASN A 71 -2.09 2.94 -4.80
C ASN A 71 -0.85 2.09 -4.46
N GLN A 72 -0.91 1.38 -3.34
CA GLN A 72 0.15 0.49 -2.89
C GLN A 72 -0.43 -0.86 -2.44
N GLU A 73 0.15 -1.96 -2.91
CA GLU A 73 -0.12 -3.29 -2.37
C GLU A 73 0.81 -3.62 -1.20
N THR A 74 0.29 -4.25 -0.14
CA THR A 74 1.09 -4.66 1.02
C THR A 74 0.47 -5.80 1.83
N THR A 75 1.29 -6.56 2.54
CA THR A 75 0.88 -7.53 3.57
C THR A 75 0.79 -6.93 4.97
N LEU A 76 1.05 -5.62 5.14
CA LEU A 76 1.15 -4.91 6.43
C LEU A 76 2.31 -5.37 7.34
N CYS A 77 3.20 -6.25 6.89
CA CYS A 77 4.32 -6.74 7.69
C CYS A 77 5.47 -5.72 7.85
N GLY A 78 5.46 -4.60 7.11
CA GLY A 78 6.52 -3.61 7.10
C GLY A 78 6.21 -2.36 7.95
N LYS A 79 7.14 -1.98 8.85
CA LYS A 79 7.04 -0.76 9.68
C LYS A 79 6.83 0.53 8.86
N SER A 80 7.33 0.57 7.63
CA SER A 80 7.24 1.75 6.75
C SER A 80 5.82 2.07 6.30
N ILE A 81 4.90 1.09 6.28
CA ILE A 81 3.50 1.32 5.88
C ILE A 81 2.82 2.32 6.82
N LEU A 82 3.03 2.15 8.12
CA LEU A 82 2.41 3.00 9.14
C LEU A 82 2.93 4.43 9.04
N SER A 83 4.26 4.58 8.85
CA SER A 83 4.89 5.89 8.62
C SER A 83 4.36 6.58 7.35
N ASN A 84 4.15 5.83 6.26
CA ASN A 84 3.61 6.37 5.01
C ASN A 84 2.17 6.86 5.17
N ILE A 85 1.33 6.12 5.91
CA ILE A 85 -0.05 6.54 6.18
C ILE A 85 -0.07 7.82 7.04
N ALA A 86 0.75 7.89 8.09
CA ALA A 86 0.89 9.10 8.91
C ALA A 86 1.36 10.31 8.07
N LYS A 87 2.35 10.10 7.20
CA LYS A 87 2.86 11.10 6.26
C LYS A 87 1.77 11.58 5.29
N ALA A 88 0.95 10.66 4.76
CA ALA A 88 -0.17 10.99 3.88
C ALA A 88 -1.19 11.89 4.58
N LYS A 89 -1.57 11.55 5.83
CA LYS A 89 -2.49 12.35 6.66
C LYS A 89 -1.95 13.77 6.86
N LYS A 90 -0.68 13.91 7.26
CA LYS A 90 -0.02 15.21 7.45
C LYS A 90 0.02 16.06 6.17
N ARG A 91 0.12 15.42 5.00
CA ARG A 91 0.14 16.08 3.68
C ARG A 91 -1.26 16.32 3.08
N GLY A 92 -2.34 16.08 3.83
CA GLY A 92 -3.70 16.32 3.36
C GLY A 92 -4.18 15.35 2.27
N TYR A 93 -3.55 14.17 2.16
CA TYR A 93 -4.06 13.13 1.27
C TYR A 93 -5.36 12.58 1.86
N GLY A 94 -6.38 12.47 1.02
CA GLY A 94 -7.57 11.71 1.35
C GLY A 94 -7.20 10.24 1.41
N PHE A 95 -6.99 9.71 2.62
CA PHE A 95 -6.82 8.28 2.83
C PHE A 95 -8.19 7.62 2.67
N ARG A 96 -8.39 6.92 1.55
CA ARG A 96 -9.64 6.24 1.27
C ARG A 96 -9.39 4.75 1.19
N ARG A 97 -9.72 4.10 2.31
CA ARG A 97 -10.05 2.68 2.46
C ARG A 97 -8.86 1.75 2.69
N PHE A 98 -9.13 0.78 3.55
CA PHE A 98 -8.41 -0.48 3.65
C PHE A 98 -9.46 -1.56 3.46
N ALA A 99 -9.12 -2.50 2.59
CA ALA A 99 -9.98 -3.62 2.27
C ALA A 99 -9.18 -4.89 2.57
N ILE A 100 -9.54 -5.58 3.65
CA ILE A 100 -8.99 -6.88 4.01
C ILE A 100 -9.86 -7.93 3.34
N TYR A 101 -9.22 -8.85 2.61
CA TYR A 101 -9.87 -10.00 2.01
C TYR A 101 -9.38 -11.30 2.66
N LYS A 102 -10.21 -12.33 2.65
CA LYS A 102 -9.90 -13.70 3.09
C LYS A 102 -10.67 -14.64 2.19
N ASN A 103 -9.98 -15.62 1.61
CA ASN A 103 -10.56 -16.62 0.72
C ASN A 103 -11.36 -15.97 -0.44
N GLY A 104 -10.79 -14.94 -1.07
CA GLY A 104 -11.43 -14.24 -2.20
C GLY A 104 -12.61 -13.33 -1.83
N ASN A 105 -13.04 -13.30 -0.56
CA ASN A 105 -14.15 -12.49 -0.10
C ASN A 105 -13.67 -11.26 0.70
N PRO A 106 -14.30 -10.08 0.53
CA PRO A 106 -14.01 -8.93 1.36
C PRO A 106 -14.43 -9.21 2.81
N VAL A 107 -13.46 -9.31 3.72
CA VAL A 107 -13.69 -9.46 5.17
C VAL A 107 -14.04 -8.13 5.81
N ARG A 108 -13.35 -7.07 5.38
CA ARG A 108 -13.59 -5.73 5.90
C ARG A 108 -13.18 -4.71 4.86
N VAL A 109 -14.16 -4.04 4.27
CA VAL A 109 -13.96 -2.81 3.50
C VAL A 109 -14.32 -1.65 4.40
N SER A 110 -13.32 -0.96 4.94
CA SER A 110 -13.57 0.18 5.79
C SER A 110 -13.44 1.48 5.01
N HIS A 111 -14.36 2.40 5.25
CA HIS A 111 -14.32 3.76 4.71
C HIS A 111 -13.56 4.74 5.62
N ASN A 112 -13.31 4.34 6.87
CA ASN A 112 -12.65 5.11 7.93
C ASN A 112 -11.42 4.36 8.42
N VAL A 113 -10.34 5.03 8.83
CA VAL A 113 -9.14 4.45 9.48
C VAL A 113 -9.55 3.51 10.64
N PRO A 114 -8.96 2.30 10.81
CA PRO A 114 -9.44 1.40 11.84
C PRO A 114 -9.09 1.96 13.23
N LYS A 115 -10.01 1.89 14.20
CA LYS A 115 -9.76 2.41 15.56
C LYS A 115 -8.48 1.88 16.23
N TRP A 116 -8.12 0.61 15.98
CA TRP A 116 -6.86 0.06 16.49
C TRP A 116 -5.63 0.77 15.92
N TYR A 117 -5.71 1.24 14.68
CA TYR A 117 -4.66 2.01 14.02
C TYR A 117 -4.66 3.46 14.51
N GLU A 118 -5.83 4.07 14.71
CA GLU A 118 -5.92 5.41 15.31
C GLU A 118 -5.27 5.43 16.70
N LYS A 119 -5.57 4.41 17.51
CA LYS A 119 -4.97 4.23 18.83
C LYS A 119 -3.45 4.01 18.74
N PHE A 120 -3.00 3.10 17.87
CA PHE A 120 -1.58 2.84 17.65
C PHE A 120 -0.79 4.07 17.22
N VAL A 121 -1.34 4.92 16.34
CA VAL A 121 -0.68 6.17 15.92
C VAL A 121 -0.64 7.19 17.06
N ALA A 122 -1.70 7.30 17.85
CA ALA A 122 -1.74 8.18 19.03
C ALA A 122 -0.73 7.74 20.10
N ASP A 123 -0.42 6.45 20.19
CA ASP A 123 0.58 5.91 21.11
C ASP A 123 2.04 6.09 20.61
N MET A 124 2.25 6.63 19.39
CA MET A 124 3.57 6.92 18.80
C MET A 124 3.95 8.42 18.84
N GLU A 125 3.06 9.28 19.34
CA GLU A 125 3.32 10.69 19.67
C GLU A 125 3.64 10.83 21.16
#